data_AF-C5BQE5-F1
#
_entry.id   AF-C5BQE5-F1
#
_cell.length_a   1.000
_cell.length_b   1.000
_cell.length_c   1.000
_cell.angle_alpha   90.00
_cell.angle_beta   90.00
_cell.angle_gamma   90.00
#
_symmetry.space_group_name_H-M   'P 1'
#
loop_
_entity.id
_entity.type
_entity.pdbx_description
1 polymer ?
#
loop_
_entity_poly.entity_id
_entity_poly.type
_entity_poly.pdbx_seq_one_letter_code
_entity_poly.pdbx_strand_id
1 'polypeptide(L)' 'MQDMFKQFRSGAIFFAVGLTMVYLANTALLPSLRQELVTLAGLILAGAGFVVAMLAQIRMIISRFLRFLRKP' A
#
# COMPACT_ATOMS: atom_id res chain seq x y z
N MET A 1 5.38 13.12 13.08
CA MET A 1 4.47 13.21 11.90
C MET A 1 5.21 13.00 10.58
N GLN A 2 6.38 13.62 10.37
CA GLN A 2 7.15 13.42 9.12
C GLN A 2 7.49 11.95 8.84
N ASP A 3 7.94 11.18 9.83
CA ASP A 3 8.30 9.77 9.60
C ASP A 3 7.09 8.87 9.34
N MET A 4 5.93 9.19 9.93
CA MET A 4 4.67 8.49 9.62
C MET A 4 4.18 8.78 8.21
N PHE A 5 4.38 10.02 7.73
CA PHE A 5 4.06 10.36 6.34
C PHE A 5 5.01 9.66 5.35
N LYS A 6 6.30 9.52 5.69
CA LYS A 6 7.25 8.73 4.89
C LYS A 6 6.82 7.26 4.82
N GLN A 7 6.39 6.66 5.94
CA GLN A 7 5.87 5.29 5.97
C GLN A 7 4.61 5.14 5.12
N PHE A 8 3.66 6.08 5.25
CA PHE A 8 2.46 6.11 4.40
C PHE A 8 2.82 6.18 2.92
N ARG A 9 3.70 7.12 2.53
CA ARG A 9 4.14 7.28 1.14
C ARG A 9 4.81 6.01 0.62
N SER A 10 5.69 5.40 1.40
CA SER A 10 6.34 4.14 1.01
C SER A 10 5.32 3.03 0.80
N GLY A 11 4.39 2.84 1.74
CA GLY A 11 3.32 1.85 1.61
C GLY A 11 2.45 2.10 0.38
N ALA A 12 2.07 3.36 0.12
CA ALA A 12 1.28 3.74 -1.04
C ALA A 12 2.01 3.46 -2.37
N ILE A 13 3.33 3.68 -2.42
CA ILE A 13 4.14 3.34 -3.60
C ILE A 13 4.14 1.82 -3.82
N PHE A 14 4.41 1.02 -2.79
CA PHE A 14 4.38 -0.44 -2.92
C PHE A 14 3.00 -0.97 -3.31
N PHE A 15 1.93 -0.38 -2.77
CA PHE A 15 0.56 -0.69 -3.15
C PHE A 15 0.32 -0.43 -4.63
N ALA A 16 0.67 0.77 -5.10
CA ALA A 16 0.50 1.16 -6.49
C ALA A 16 1.32 0.27 -7.44
N VAL A 17 2.59 -0.02 -7.10
CA VAL A 17 3.44 -0.92 -7.88
C VAL A 17 2.84 -2.32 -7.96
N GLY A 18 2.35 -2.86 -6.84
CA GLY A 18 1.68 -4.17 -6.82
C GLY A 18 0.44 -4.21 -7.71
N LEU A 19 -0.41 -3.17 -7.66
CA LEU A 19 -1.56 -3.04 -8.55
C LEU A 19 -1.16 -2.93 -10.03
N THR A 20 -0.13 -2.14 -10.35
CA THR A 20 0.39 -2.03 -11.72
C THR A 20 0.92 -3.37 -12.21
N MET A 21 1.58 -4.14 -11.36
CA MET A 21 2.06 -5.48 -11.70
C MET A 21 0.90 -6.44 -12.01
N VAL A 22 -0.16 -6.42 -11.20
CA VAL A 22 -1.40 -7.19 -11.46
C VAL A 22 -2.04 -6.78 -12.79
N TYR A 23 -2.16 -5.47 -13.04
CA TYR A 23 -2.73 -4.95 -14.28
C TYR A 23 -1.92 -5.38 -15.51
N LEU A 24 -0.59 -5.22 -15.46
CA LEU A 24 0.30 -5.62 -16.55
C LEU A 24 0.30 -7.13 -16.77
N ALA A 25 0.26 -7.94 -15.71
CA ALA A 25 0.17 -9.40 -15.84
C ALA A 25 -1.08 -9.80 -16.62
N ASN A 26 -2.21 -9.15 -16.37
CA ASN A 26 -3.49 -9.48 -17.03
C ASN A 26 -3.66 -8.88 -18.43
N THR A 27 -2.82 -7.92 -18.83
CA THR A 27 -2.95 -7.25 -20.13
C THR A 27 -1.82 -7.59 -21.10
N ALA A 28 -0.62 -7.92 -20.59
CA ALA A 28 0.58 -8.14 -21.39
C ALA A 28 1.00 -9.62 -21.47
N LEU A 29 0.49 -10.49 -20.59
CA LEU A 29 0.76 -11.92 -20.63
C LEU A 29 -0.45 -12.69 -21.16
N LEU A 30 -0.17 -13.74 -21.93
CA LEU A 30 -1.19 -14.71 -22.33
C LEU A 30 -1.56 -15.60 -21.12
N PRO A 31 -2.81 -16.11 -21.10
CA PRO A 31 -3.27 -17.06 -20.08
C PRO A 31 -2.29 -18.22 -19.91
N SER A 32 -1.63 -18.25 -18.75
CA SER A 32 -0.58 -19.22 -18.44
C SER A 32 -0.27 -19.23 -16.95
N LEU A 33 0.36 -20.30 -16.46
CA LEU A 33 0.83 -20.40 -15.07
C LEU A 33 1.77 -19.24 -14.70
N ARG A 34 2.54 -18.73 -15.66
CA ARG A 34 3.41 -17.57 -15.45
C ARG A 34 2.60 -16.30 -15.13
N GLN A 35 1.50 -16.05 -15.83
CA GLN A 35 0.61 -14.92 -15.54
C GLN A 35 0.04 -15.02 -14.12
N GLU A 36 -0.41 -16.20 -13.72
CA GLU A 36 -0.98 -16.42 -12.38
C GLU A 36 0.06 -16.15 -11.28
N LEU A 37 1.29 -16.65 -11.43
CA LEU A 37 2.36 -16.43 -10.46
C LEU A 37 2.77 -14.95 -10.36
N VAL A 38 2.86 -14.25 -11.50
CA VAL A 38 3.15 -12.81 -11.52
C VAL A 38 2.00 -12.02 -10.88
N THR A 39 0.76 -12.41 -11.14
CA THR A 39 -0.43 -11.79 -10.52
C THR A 39 -0.42 -12.00 -9.01
N LEU A 40 -0.12 -13.22 -8.53
CA LEU A 40 0.00 -13.53 -7.12
C LEU A 40 1.10 -12.69 -6.43
N ALA A 41 2.27 -12.58 -7.06
CA ALA A 41 3.35 -11.73 -6.56
C ALA A 41 2.94 -10.25 -6.47
N GLY A 42 2.25 -9.75 -7.49
CA GLY A 42 1.69 -8.39 -7.50
C GLY A 42 0.65 -8.17 -6.38
N LEU A 43 -0.21 -9.16 -6.13
CA LEU A 43 -1.19 -9.11 -5.03
C LEU A 43 -0.54 -9.11 -3.66
N ILE A 44 0.51 -9.91 -3.43
CA ILE A 44 1.26 -9.91 -2.17
C ILE A 44 1.90 -8.53 -1.94
N LEU A 45 2.53 -7.97 -2.98
CA LEU A 45 3.16 -6.65 -2.90
C LEU A 45 2.12 -5.55 -2.65
N ALA A 46 0.98 -5.61 -3.35
CA ALA A 46 -0.12 -4.67 -3.17
C ALA A 46 -0.67 -4.77 -1.74
N GLY A 47 -0.99 -5.97 -1.28
CA GLY A 47 -1.51 -6.22 0.07
C GLY A 47 -0.57 -5.71 1.16
N ALA A 48 0.72 -6.00 1.06
CA ALA A 48 1.73 -5.51 2.00
C ALA A 48 1.83 -3.97 2.00
N GLY A 49 1.89 -3.36 0.82
CA GLY A 49 1.92 -1.90 0.66
C GLY A 49 0.68 -1.23 1.25
N PHE A 50 -0.50 -1.82 1.02
CA PHE A 50 -1.78 -1.36 1.55
C PHE A 50 -1.80 -1.40 3.08
N VAL A 51 -1.39 -2.51 3.70
CA VAL A 51 -1.35 -2.65 5.16
C VAL A 51 -0.43 -1.60 5.78
N VAL A 52 0.77 -1.40 5.23
CA VAL A 52 1.70 -0.38 5.73
C VAL A 52 1.12 1.03 5.59
N ALA A 53 0.53 1.35 4.43
CA ALA A 53 -0.11 2.63 4.21
C ALA A 53 -1.28 2.87 5.18
N MET A 54 -2.15 1.88 5.36
CA MET A 54 -3.29 1.99 6.28
C MET A 54 -2.88 2.16 7.73
N LEU A 55 -1.90 1.39 8.22
CA LEU A 55 -1.39 1.55 9.58
C LEU A 55 -0.80 2.95 9.80
N ALA A 56 -0.04 3.47 8.83
CA ALA A 56 0.51 4.82 8.92
C ALA A 56 -0.59 5.89 8.90
N GLN A 57 -1.63 5.72 8.08
CA GLN A 57 -2.77 6.63 7.99
C GLN A 57 -3.58 6.65 9.28
N ILE A 58 -3.92 5.49 9.83
CA ILE A 58 -4.65 5.37 11.10
C ILE A 58 -3.88 6.06 12.22
N ARG A 59 -2.57 5.78 12.33
CA ARG A 59 -1.71 6.46 13.33
C ARG A 59 -1.71 7.97 13.13
N MET A 60 -1.66 8.48 11.89
CA MET A 60 -1.71 9.92 11.61
C MET A 60 -3.03 10.53 12.09
N ILE A 61 -4.16 9.88 11.82
CA ILE A 61 -5.48 10.33 12.28
C ILE A 61 -5.53 10.37 13.81
N ILE A 62 -5.15 9.28 14.49
CA ILE A 62 -5.13 9.21 15.96
C ILE A 62 -4.26 10.32 16.54
N SER A 63 -3.06 10.55 15.98
CA SER A 63 -2.16 11.61 16.46
C SER A 63 -2.75 13.01 16.34
N ARG A 64 -3.55 13.28 15.30
CA ARG A 64 -4.25 14.55 15.11
C ARG A 64 -5.38 14.72 16.11
N PHE A 65 -6.18 13.68 16.33
CA PHE A 65 -7.25 13.69 17.33
C PHE A 65 -6.71 13.90 18.76
N LEU A 66 -5.68 13.16 19.14
CA LEU A 66 -5.04 13.32 20.45
C LEU A 66 -4.48 14.74 20.64
N ARG A 67 -3.87 15.32 19.60
CA ARG A 67 -3.37 16.69 19.66
C ARG A 67 -4.49 17.73 19.75
N PHE A 68 -5.63 17.46 19.13
CA PHE A 68 -6.82 18.31 19.24
C PHE A 68 -7.39 18.28 20.66
N LEU A 69 -7.54 17.09 21.25
CA LEU A 69 -8.06 16.90 22.62
C LEU A 69 -7.10 17.41 23.71
N ARG A 70 -5.80 17.50 23.42
CA ARG A 70 -4.77 17.97 24.37
C ARG A 70 -4.49 19.48 24.28
N LYS A 71 -5.20 20.23 23.42
CA LYS A 71 -5.18 21.69 23.49
C LYS A 71 -6.04 22.12 24.70
N PRO A 72 -5.51 22.99 25.59
CA PRO A 72 -6.30 23.55 26.69
C PRO A 72 -7.47 24.41 26.16
#